data_AF-A0A089NX64-F1
#
_entry.id   AF-A0A089NX64-F1
#
_cell.length_a   1.000
_cell.length_b   1.000
_cell.length_c   1.000
_cell.angle_alpha   90.00
_cell.angle_beta   90.00
_cell.angle_gamma   90.00
#
_symmetry.space_group_name_H-M   'P 1'
#
loop_
_entity.id
_entity.type
_entity.pdbx_description
1 polymer ?
#
loop_
_entity_poly.entity_id
_entity_poly.type
_entity_poly.pdbx_seq_one_letter_code
_entity_poly.pdbx_strand_id
1 'polypeptide(L)'
;MIDIVKAVQEADPSLGTYVVVLRTDARALDGPERFTPDAQAWIADKTPSGRLARVRILLAPYPGAEPAEREVTVAAFTDARELAAFATTWTGDPLPETDEA
;
A
#
# COMPACT_ATOMS: atom_id res chain seq x y z
N MET A 1 -7.89 -17.51 7.89
CA MET A 1 -6.95 -16.59 7.23
C MET A 1 -7.60 -15.23 7.23
N ILE A 2 -7.11 -14.30 8.04
CA ILE A 2 -7.56 -12.91 7.94
C ILE A 2 -6.82 -12.30 6.76
N ASP A 3 -7.57 -11.76 5.83
CA ASP A 3 -7.05 -10.96 4.74
C ASP A 3 -6.41 -9.69 5.33
N ILE A 4 -5.18 -9.37 4.94
CA ILE A 4 -4.45 -8.21 5.50
C ILE A 4 -5.20 -6.90 5.25
N VAL A 5 -5.92 -6.78 4.12
CA VAL A 5 -6.75 -5.62 3.80
C VAL A 5 -7.93 -5.56 4.77
N LYS A 6 -8.54 -6.71 5.08
CA LYS A 6 -9.61 -6.77 6.07
C LYS A 6 -9.12 -6.34 7.45
N ALA A 7 -7.96 -6.81 7.90
CA ALA A 7 -7.37 -6.40 9.18
C ALA A 7 -7.11 -4.89 9.26
N VAL A 8 -6.65 -4.30 8.15
CA VAL A 8 -6.42 -2.85 8.04
C VAL A 8 -7.75 -2.09 8.12
N GLN A 9 -8.78 -2.52 7.40
CA GLN A 9 -10.10 -1.88 7.42
C GLN A 9 -10.80 -2.00 8.77
N GLU A 10 -10.62 -3.11 9.48
CA GLU A 10 -11.13 -3.31 10.84
C GLU A 10 -10.37 -2.41 11.85
N ALA A 11 -9.07 -2.22 11.67
CA ALA A 11 -8.24 -1.38 12.54
C ALA A 11 -8.45 0.12 12.30
N ASP A 12 -8.60 0.54 11.04
CA ASP A 12 -8.87 1.93 10.67
C ASP A 12 -9.90 2.01 9.52
N PRO A 13 -11.20 2.05 9.85
CA PRO A 13 -12.27 2.14 8.86
C PRO A 13 -12.28 3.49 8.12
N SER A 14 -11.57 4.52 8.63
CA SER A 14 -11.52 5.83 7.98
C SER A 14 -10.77 5.79 6.65
N LEU A 15 -9.91 4.78 6.43
CA LEU A 15 -9.15 4.58 5.19
C LEU A 15 -10.04 4.22 4.00
N GLY A 16 -11.28 3.79 4.25
CA GLY A 16 -12.22 3.40 3.21
C GLY A 16 -11.88 2.05 2.56
N THR A 17 -12.53 1.78 1.43
CA THR A 17 -12.47 0.46 0.79
C THR A 17 -11.27 0.31 -0.13
N TYR A 18 -10.81 1.40 -0.76
CA TYR A 18 -9.75 1.36 -1.76
C TYR A 18 -8.40 1.60 -1.12
N VAL A 19 -7.81 0.52 -0.62
CA VAL A 19 -6.51 0.55 0.06
C VAL A 19 -5.52 -0.45 -0.57
N VAL A 20 -4.25 -0.07 -0.55
CA VAL A 20 -3.11 -0.93 -0.94
C VAL A 20 -2.14 -0.98 0.22
N VAL A 21 -1.84 -2.19 0.70
CA VAL A 21 -0.81 -2.39 1.70
C VAL A 21 0.55 -2.43 1.01
N LEU A 22 1.43 -1.52 1.37
CA LEU A 22 2.77 -1.39 0.81
C LEU A 22 3.77 -2.19 1.62
N ARG A 23 4.65 -2.89 0.91
CA ARG A 23 5.84 -3.46 1.52
C ARG A 23 6.77 -2.33 1.97
N THR A 24 7.60 -2.61 2.98
CA THR A 24 8.58 -1.65 3.51
C THR A 24 9.63 -1.22 2.49
N ASP A 25 9.86 -2.03 1.46
CA ASP A 25 10.81 -1.81 0.36
C ASP A 25 10.11 -1.35 -0.94
N ALA A 26 8.86 -0.89 -0.87
CA ALA A 26 8.15 -0.38 -2.04
C ALA A 26 8.85 0.86 -2.61
N ARG A 27 9.06 0.91 -3.94
CA ARG A 27 9.70 2.04 -4.65
C ARG A 27 9.03 3.41 -4.46
N ALA A 28 7.75 3.42 -4.08
CA ALA A 28 7.03 4.64 -3.80
C ALA A 28 7.39 5.27 -2.45
N LEU A 29 8.09 4.55 -1.56
CA LEU A 29 8.32 4.95 -0.18
C LEU A 29 9.74 5.49 0.02
N ASP A 30 9.82 6.65 0.68
CA ASP A 30 11.05 7.17 1.30
C ASP A 30 10.93 6.96 2.81
N GLY A 31 10.95 5.69 3.20
CA GLY A 31 10.67 5.24 4.55
C GLY A 31 9.17 4.94 4.83
N PRO A 32 8.86 4.50 6.06
CA PRO A 32 7.56 3.89 6.39
C PRO A 32 6.35 4.82 6.36
N GLU A 33 6.57 6.14 6.39
CA GLU A 33 5.51 7.14 6.60
C GLU A 33 5.55 8.26 5.54
N ARG A 34 6.37 8.12 4.49
CA ARG A 34 6.51 9.13 3.44
C ARG A 34 6.62 8.49 2.07
N PHE A 35 5.98 9.13 1.10
CA PHE A 35 6.26 8.86 -0.31
C PHE A 35 7.59 9.49 -0.72
N THR A 36 8.24 8.91 -1.72
CA THR A 36 9.36 9.58 -2.42
C THR A 36 8.86 10.87 -3.09
N PRO A 37 9.74 11.84 -3.37
CA PRO A 37 9.34 13.06 -4.07
C PRO A 37 8.64 12.80 -5.41
N ASP A 38 9.12 11.80 -6.17
CA ASP A 38 8.51 11.40 -7.45
C ASP A 38 7.11 10.80 -7.25
N ALA A 39 6.95 9.92 -6.26
CA ALA A 39 5.65 9.34 -5.95
C ALA A 39 4.67 10.41 -5.43
N GLN A 40 5.13 11.32 -4.59
CA GLN A 40 4.32 12.43 -4.08
C GLN A 40 3.85 13.35 -5.21
N ALA A 41 4.74 13.72 -6.14
CA ALA A 41 4.40 14.55 -7.29
C ALA A 41 3.41 13.83 -8.23
N TRP A 42 3.63 12.54 -8.47
CA TRP A 42 2.74 11.73 -9.28
C TRP A 42 1.35 11.59 -8.65
N ILE A 43 1.27 11.34 -7.34
CA ILE A 43 0.00 11.24 -6.60
C ILE A 43 -0.76 12.56 -6.70
N ALA A 44 -0.09 13.69 -6.50
CA ALA A 44 -0.74 15.00 -6.59
C ALA A 44 -1.36 15.27 -7.98
N ASP A 45 -0.77 14.73 -9.05
CA ASP A 45 -1.27 14.89 -10.43
C ASP A 45 -2.33 13.85 -10.83
N LYS A 46 -2.12 12.57 -10.46
CA LYS A 46 -2.93 11.44 -10.97
C LYS A 46 -3.96 10.91 -9.98
N THR A 47 -3.69 11.02 -8.70
CA THR A 47 -4.52 10.45 -7.63
C THR A 47 -4.56 11.41 -6.44
N PRO A 48 -5.12 12.62 -6.58
CA PRO A 48 -5.01 13.67 -5.58
C PRO A 48 -5.64 13.31 -4.24
N SER A 49 -6.54 12.32 -4.22
CA SER A 49 -7.17 11.79 -3.01
C SER A 49 -6.29 10.77 -2.28
N GLY A 50 -5.17 10.38 -2.89
CA GLY A 50 -4.21 9.41 -2.36
C GLY A 50 -3.53 9.91 -1.10
N ARG A 51 -3.58 9.10 -0.04
CA ARG A 51 -2.90 9.39 1.23
C ARG A 51 -2.19 8.17 1.78
N LEU A 52 -1.13 8.42 2.55
CA LEU A 52 -0.38 7.40 3.24
C LEU A 52 -0.81 7.33 4.71
N ALA A 53 -0.97 6.14 5.24
CA ALA A 53 -1.24 5.89 6.64
C ALA A 53 -0.39 4.73 7.15
N ARG A 54 -0.02 4.79 8.43
CA ARG A 54 0.61 3.68 9.13
C ARG A 54 -0.39 3.06 10.08
N VAL A 55 -0.68 1.79 9.89
CA VAL A 55 -1.76 1.08 10.59
C VAL A 55 -1.18 -0.06 11.38
N ARG A 56 -1.57 -0.16 12.66
CA ARG A 56 -1.23 -1.29 13.51
C ARG A 56 -2.33 -2.33 13.42
N ILE A 57 -1.98 -3.54 13.00
CA ILE A 57 -2.92 -4.66 12.82
C ILE A 57 -2.47 -5.88 13.62
N LEU A 58 -3.42 -6.75 13.94
CA LEU A 58 -3.14 -8.10 14.44
C LEU A 58 -3.20 -9.08 13.27
N LEU A 59 -2.06 -9.69 12.93
CA LEU A 59 -1.99 -10.63 11.82
C LEU A 59 -1.28 -11.90 12.24
N ALA A 60 -1.96 -13.04 12.04
CA ALA A 60 -1.34 -14.35 12.20
C ALA A 60 -0.37 -14.60 11.01
N PRO A 61 0.89 -14.99 11.26
CA PRO A 61 1.87 -15.21 10.19
C PRO A 61 1.52 -16.39 9.27
N TYR A 62 0.75 -17.37 9.78
CA TYR A 62 0.23 -18.51 9.02
C TYR A 62 -1.04 -19.06 9.69
N PRO A 63 -1.85 -19.87 8.99
CA PRO A 63 -3.07 -20.46 9.56
C PRO A 63 -2.78 -21.26 10.85
N GLY A 64 -3.49 -20.94 11.93
CA GLY A 64 -3.34 -21.60 13.23
C GLY A 64 -2.28 -20.99 14.16
N ALA A 65 -1.49 -20.01 13.71
CA ALA A 65 -0.59 -19.24 14.57
C ALA A 65 -1.36 -18.21 15.42
N GLU A 66 -0.81 -17.85 16.57
CA GLU A 66 -1.29 -16.72 17.36
C GLU A 66 -1.08 -15.39 16.58
N PRO A 67 -2.10 -14.51 16.50
CA PRO A 67 -1.95 -13.20 15.90
C PRO A 67 -0.92 -12.35 16.62
N ALA A 68 -0.04 -11.69 15.87
CA ALA A 68 0.95 -10.76 16.41
C ALA A 68 0.67 -9.35 15.90
N GLU A 69 1.00 -8.34 16.71
CA GLU A 69 0.94 -6.93 16.30
C GLU A 69 1.97 -6.66 15.21
N ARG A 70 1.53 -6.01 14.13
CA ARG A 70 2.38 -5.56 13.02
C ARG A 70 1.98 -4.17 12.59
N GLU A 71 2.98 -3.35 12.31
CA GLU A 71 2.77 -2.07 11.63
C GLU A 71 2.88 -2.27 10.13
N VAL A 72 1.88 -1.78 9.41
CA VAL A 72 1.84 -1.81 7.95
C VAL A 72 1.65 -0.41 7.40
N THR A 73 2.27 -0.14 6.26
CA THR A 73 2.11 1.12 5.54
C THR A 73 1.03 0.92 4.48
N VAL A 74 0.07 1.83 4.42
CA VAL A 74 -1.14 1.71 3.60
C VAL A 74 -1.32 2.98 2.78
N ALA A 75 -1.43 2.82 1.45
CA ALA A 75 -1.90 3.88 0.57
C ALA A 75 -3.42 3.73 0.41
N ALA A 76 -4.17 4.78 0.74
CA ALA A 76 -5.63 4.81 0.68
C ALA A 76 -6.11 5.84 -0.35
N PHE A 77 -7.17 5.49 -1.07
CA PHE A 77 -7.76 6.26 -2.16
C PHE A 77 -9.28 6.33 -2.00
N THR A 78 -9.91 7.31 -2.67
CA THR A 78 -11.37 7.44 -2.66
C THR A 78 -12.03 6.71 -3.82
N ASP A 79 -11.28 6.38 -4.86
CA ASP A 79 -11.79 5.73 -6.07
C ASP A 79 -10.92 4.52 -6.50
N ALA A 80 -11.58 3.52 -7.10
CA ALA A 80 -10.93 2.31 -7.57
C ALA A 80 -9.92 2.56 -8.71
N ARG A 81 -10.15 3.55 -9.58
CA ARG A 81 -9.26 3.87 -10.69
C ARG A 81 -7.98 4.52 -10.20
N GLU A 82 -8.09 5.38 -9.18
CA GLU A 82 -6.91 5.98 -8.54
C GLU A 82 -6.04 4.90 -7.90
N LEU A 83 -6.65 3.98 -7.14
CA LEU A 83 -5.95 2.83 -6.58
C LEU A 83 -5.27 2.00 -7.68
N ALA A 84 -6.00 1.67 -8.74
CA ALA A 84 -5.46 0.85 -9.83
C ALA A 84 -4.28 1.54 -10.52
N ALA A 85 -4.41 2.84 -10.83
CA ALA A 85 -3.33 3.63 -11.41
C ALA A 85 -2.10 3.63 -10.51
N PHE A 86 -2.28 3.87 -9.21
CA PHE A 86 -1.18 3.86 -8.25
C PHE A 86 -0.51 2.48 -8.20
N ALA A 87 -1.28 1.40 -8.08
CA ALA A 87 -0.75 0.04 -8.03
C ALA A 87 0.03 -0.31 -9.30
N THR A 88 -0.48 0.04 -10.48
CA THR A 88 0.23 -0.20 -11.74
C THR A 88 1.55 0.58 -11.80
N THR A 89 1.54 1.86 -11.42
CA THR A 89 2.74 2.71 -11.52
C THR A 89 3.77 2.43 -10.43
N TRP A 90 3.35 1.98 -9.25
CA TRP A 90 4.22 1.93 -8.07
C TRP A 90 4.39 0.55 -7.44
N THR A 91 3.48 -0.39 -7.69
CA THR A 91 3.53 -1.75 -7.13
C THR A 91 3.65 -2.86 -8.17
N GLY A 92 3.69 -2.52 -9.47
CA GLY A 92 4.03 -3.48 -10.53
C GLY A 92 5.46 -4.03 -10.37
N ASP A 93 5.67 -5.26 -10.85
CA ASP A 93 6.99 -5.89 -10.99
C ASP A 93 7.94 -4.93 -11.73
N PRO A 94 9.27 -4.94 -11.45
CA PRO A 94 10.22 -4.40 -12.41
C PRO A 94 9.88 -5.00 -13.77
N LEU A 95 9.67 -4.15 -14.78
CA LEU A 95 9.64 -4.63 -16.15
C LEU A 95 10.89 -5.51 -16.32
N PRO A 96 10.78 -6.73 -16.87
CA PRO A 96 11.99 -7.50 -17.19
C PRO A 96 12.89 -6.55 -17.99
N GLU A 97 14.14 -6.41 -17.54
CA GLU A 97 15.16 -5.69 -18.28
C GLU A 97 15.04 -6.16 -19.72
N THR A 98 14.76 -5.21 -20.63
CA THR A 98 14.79 -5.56 -22.04
C THR A 98 16.22 -6.02 -22.29
N ASP A 99 16.37 -7.32 -22.57
CA ASP A 99 17.58 -7.90 -23.13
C ASP A 99 17.93 -7.10 -24.38
N GLU A 100 18.75 -6.06 -24.22
CA GLU A 100 19.33 -5.32 -25.32
C GLU A 100 20.67 -5.97 -25.69
N ALA A 101 20.54 -6.95 -26.59
CA ALA A 101 21.41 -7.39 -27.69
C ALA A 101 22.88 -7.78 -27.42
#